data_AF-A0A6H9Y6X2-F1
#
_entry.id   AF-A0A6H9Y6X2-F1
#
_cell.length_a   1.000
_cell.length_b   1.000
_cell.length_c   1.000
_cell.angle_alpha   90.00
_cell.angle_beta   90.00
_cell.angle_gamma   90.00
#
_symmetry.space_group_name_H-M   'P 1'
#
loop_
_entity.id
_entity.type
_entity.pdbx_description
1 polymer ?
#
loop_
_entity_poly.entity_id
_entity_poly.type
_entity_poly.pdbx_seq_one_letter_code
_entity_poly.pdbx_strand_id
1 'polypeptide(L)'
;MHVVPGLKVLYFGTPVVLISSRNENGTANLAPMSSAWWLGQHCVLGLGGSGQTTANLLRERECVLNLPSSGMVEAVDRIAMTTGRRDVPERKAAQGYRYVADKFALAGLTEQASDMVSPPRVAECPIQMECRVLAHHPVEGPSVRAAAIHVEVLRTHVEESLVIPGTHHVDPLGWDPLIMKFCEFFGGGENVHPSRLAEGWKMPHLDAAPS
;
A
#
# COMPACT_ATOMS: atom_id res chain seq x y z
N MET A 1 -24.41 10.47 22.58
CA MET A 1 -24.70 11.79 21.96
C MET A 1 -23.73 11.97 20.80
N HIS A 2 -24.18 12.41 19.62
CA HIS A 2 -23.33 12.61 18.43
C HIS A 2 -23.12 14.11 18.17
N VAL A 3 -21.99 14.51 17.57
CA VAL A 3 -21.65 15.91 17.21
C VAL A 3 -21.25 16.02 15.73
N VAL A 4 -21.25 17.23 15.17
CA VAL A 4 -20.90 17.52 13.76
C VAL A 4 -19.64 18.39 13.71
N PRO A 5 -18.43 17.80 13.79
CA PRO A 5 -17.20 18.56 14.00
C PRO A 5 -16.56 19.10 12.70
N GLY A 6 -17.05 18.71 11.52
CA GLY A 6 -16.42 19.07 10.24
C GLY A 6 -15.02 18.46 10.10
N LEU A 7 -14.95 17.13 9.96
CA LEU A 7 -13.67 16.40 9.89
C LEU A 7 -12.77 16.91 8.75
N LYS A 8 -11.48 17.10 9.05
CA LYS A 8 -10.47 17.55 8.07
C LYS A 8 -9.89 16.41 7.24
N VAL A 9 -9.92 15.18 7.77
CA VAL A 9 -9.38 13.98 7.15
C VAL A 9 -10.32 12.82 7.43
N LEU A 10 -10.55 11.98 6.42
CA LEU A 10 -11.44 10.81 6.48
C LEU A 10 -10.64 9.50 6.48
N TYR A 11 -9.53 9.48 7.23
CA TYR A 11 -8.65 8.32 7.34
C TYR A 11 -9.10 7.47 8.52
N PHE A 12 -10.12 6.65 8.31
CA PHE A 12 -10.73 5.87 9.40
C PHE A 12 -9.92 4.64 9.83
N GLY A 13 -8.82 4.33 9.13
CA GLY A 13 -8.02 3.14 9.36
C GLY A 13 -7.98 2.28 8.11
N THR A 14 -6.86 2.31 7.40
CA THR A 14 -6.61 1.50 6.20
C THR A 14 -5.17 1.01 6.20
N PRO A 15 -4.89 -0.15 5.58
CA PRO A 15 -3.52 -0.61 5.44
C PRO A 15 -2.71 0.40 4.62
N VAL A 16 -1.49 0.65 5.08
CA VAL A 16 -0.48 1.32 4.28
C VAL A 16 -0.04 0.37 3.17
N VAL A 17 0.13 0.91 1.97
CA VAL A 17 0.66 0.20 0.81
C VAL A 17 1.84 1.00 0.27
N LEU A 18 2.97 0.35 0.07
CA LEU A 18 4.10 0.87 -0.69
C LEU A 18 3.93 0.47 -2.15
N ILE A 19 3.58 1.44 -3.00
CA ILE A 19 3.45 1.21 -4.45
C ILE A 19 4.80 1.45 -5.10
N SER A 20 5.35 0.41 -5.71
CA SER A 20 6.48 0.55 -6.64
C SER A 20 5.97 0.69 -8.08
N SER A 21 6.72 1.44 -8.89
CA SER A 21 6.40 1.77 -10.27
C SER A 21 7.68 2.11 -11.05
N ARG A 22 7.64 2.16 -12.38
CA ARG A 22 8.78 2.55 -13.22
C ARG A 22 8.65 3.98 -13.73
N ASN A 23 9.72 4.75 -13.61
CA ASN A 23 9.86 6.07 -14.23
C ASN A 23 10.20 5.94 -15.72
N GLU A 24 10.14 7.05 -16.46
CA GLU A 24 10.38 7.11 -17.91
C GLU A 24 11.78 6.62 -18.32
N ASN A 25 12.76 6.76 -17.42
CA ASN A 25 14.14 6.32 -17.61
C ASN A 25 14.40 4.89 -17.11
N GLY A 26 13.37 4.13 -16.75
CA GLY A 26 13.46 2.76 -16.24
C GLY A 26 13.83 2.63 -14.75
N THR A 27 14.17 3.71 -14.05
CA THR A 27 14.44 3.62 -12.60
C THR A 27 13.15 3.39 -11.81
N ALA A 28 13.28 2.80 -10.62
CA ALA A 28 12.13 2.58 -9.75
C ALA A 28 11.67 3.87 -9.06
N ASN A 29 10.37 3.95 -8.76
CA ASN A 29 9.77 4.94 -7.88
C ASN A 29 8.91 4.22 -6.85
N LEU A 30 9.04 4.60 -5.58
CA LEU A 30 8.32 4.02 -4.44
C LEU A 30 7.50 5.08 -3.71
N ALA A 31 6.22 4.84 -3.43
CA ALA A 31 5.40 5.80 -2.68
C ALA A 31 4.46 5.10 -1.68
N PRO A 32 4.34 5.62 -0.44
CA PRO A 32 3.32 5.16 0.48
C PRO A 32 1.94 5.72 0.08
N MET A 33 0.91 4.93 0.31
CA MET A 33 -0.49 5.31 0.17
C MET A 33 -1.36 4.53 1.16
N SER A 34 -2.56 5.03 1.44
CA SER A 34 -3.50 4.42 2.39
C SER A 34 -4.94 4.46 1.88
N SER A 35 -5.13 4.44 0.56
CA SER A 35 -6.45 4.52 -0.08
C SER A 35 -6.63 3.36 -1.05
N ALA A 36 -6.52 2.13 -0.52
CA ALA A 36 -6.67 0.89 -1.26
C ALA A 36 -7.79 0.03 -0.67
N TRP A 37 -8.49 -0.71 -1.53
CA TRP A 37 -9.41 -1.78 -1.14
C TRP A 37 -9.37 -2.89 -2.18
N TRP A 38 -9.71 -4.11 -1.76
CA TRP A 38 -9.61 -5.32 -2.58
C TRP A 38 -10.98 -6.00 -2.75
N LEU A 39 -11.17 -6.63 -3.91
CA LEU A 39 -12.31 -7.49 -4.20
C LEU A 39 -11.86 -8.62 -5.13
N GLY A 40 -11.78 -9.85 -4.62
CA GLY A 40 -11.18 -10.97 -5.36
C GLY A 40 -9.71 -10.72 -5.65
N GLN A 41 -9.29 -10.89 -6.91
CA GLN A 41 -7.93 -10.58 -7.39
C GLN A 41 -7.82 -9.16 -7.96
N HIS A 42 -8.69 -8.24 -7.55
CA HIS A 42 -8.67 -6.85 -7.98
C HIS A 42 -8.46 -5.91 -6.81
N CYS A 43 -7.80 -4.79 -7.08
CA CYS A 43 -7.63 -3.69 -6.13
C CYS A 43 -7.97 -2.36 -6.82
N VAL A 44 -8.55 -1.42 -6.06
CA VAL A 44 -8.72 -0.03 -6.51
C VAL A 44 -7.91 0.89 -5.62
N LEU A 45 -7.12 1.75 -6.26
CA LEU A 45 -6.17 2.67 -5.65
C LEU A 45 -6.65 4.11 -5.85
N GLY A 46 -6.90 4.83 -4.76
CA GLY A 46 -7.13 6.28 -4.78
C GLY A 46 -5.81 7.03 -4.73
N LEU A 47 -5.39 7.66 -5.83
CA LEU A 47 -4.13 8.39 -5.92
C LEU A 47 -4.34 9.84 -6.35
N GLY A 48 -3.59 10.77 -5.75
CA GLY A 48 -3.58 12.17 -6.18
C GLY A 48 -3.06 12.30 -7.62
N GLY A 49 -3.73 13.10 -8.45
CA GLY A 49 -3.47 13.18 -9.89
C GLY A 49 -2.09 13.76 -10.27
N SER A 50 -1.41 14.44 -9.35
CA SER A 50 -0.11 15.11 -9.58
C SER A 50 1.10 14.31 -9.11
N GLY A 51 0.93 13.07 -8.64
CA GLY A 51 2.04 12.23 -8.14
C GLY A 51 2.79 11.51 -9.27
N GLN A 52 4.09 11.26 -9.07
CA GLN A 52 4.89 10.45 -10.00
C GLN A 52 4.30 9.04 -10.15
N THR A 53 3.85 8.42 -9.05
CA THR A 53 3.22 7.09 -9.09
C THR A 53 1.99 7.08 -10.00
N THR A 54 1.12 8.08 -9.93
CA THR A 54 -0.04 8.18 -10.82
C THR A 54 0.39 8.29 -12.28
N ALA A 55 1.37 9.15 -12.60
CA ALA A 55 1.90 9.26 -13.96
C ALA A 55 2.48 7.94 -14.47
N ASN A 56 3.26 7.24 -13.63
CA ASN A 56 3.85 5.95 -13.97
C ASN A 56 2.78 4.88 -14.23
N LEU A 57 1.78 4.75 -13.35
CA LEU A 57 0.72 3.73 -13.52
C LEU A 57 -0.14 3.97 -14.77
N LEU A 58 -0.41 5.23 -15.11
CA LEU A 58 -1.15 5.56 -16.34
C LEU A 58 -0.34 5.26 -17.61
N ARG A 59 0.99 5.42 -17.55
CA ARG A 59 1.91 5.22 -18.68
C ARG A 59 2.28 3.74 -18.87
N GLU A 60 2.78 3.10 -17.83
CA GLU A 60 3.35 1.74 -17.87
C GLU A 60 2.30 0.65 -17.71
N ARG A 61 1.15 0.98 -17.10
CA ARG A 61 0.08 0.02 -16.80
C ARG A 61 0.52 -1.15 -15.90
N GLU A 62 1.59 -0.99 -15.13
CA GLU A 62 2.12 -1.98 -14.20
C GLU A 62 2.49 -1.34 -12.86
N CYS A 63 2.32 -2.08 -11.76
CA CYS A 63 2.81 -1.70 -10.44
C CYS A 63 3.02 -2.93 -9.55
N VAL A 64 3.73 -2.76 -8.43
CA VAL A 64 3.69 -3.71 -7.32
C VAL A 64 3.09 -3.03 -6.10
N LEU A 65 2.13 -3.68 -5.46
CA LEU A 65 1.60 -3.29 -4.17
C LEU A 65 2.32 -4.09 -3.08
N ASN A 66 3.17 -3.41 -2.29
CA ASN A 66 3.91 -4.03 -1.21
C ASN A 66 3.27 -3.63 0.12
N LEU A 67 2.87 -4.60 0.94
CA LEU A 67 2.26 -4.36 2.24
C LEU A 67 3.35 -4.42 3.32
N PRO A 68 3.75 -3.28 3.91
CA PRO A 68 4.68 -3.27 5.03
C PRO A 68 4.02 -3.81 6.31
N SER A 69 4.80 -4.51 7.13
CA SER A 69 4.43 -4.77 8.51
C SER A 69 4.54 -3.50 9.36
N SER A 70 3.94 -3.49 10.55
CA SER A 70 4.01 -2.36 11.48
C SER A 70 5.46 -1.97 11.85
N GLY A 71 6.36 -2.96 11.94
CA GLY A 71 7.78 -2.76 12.23
C GLY A 71 8.55 -1.97 11.16
N MET A 72 7.96 -1.77 9.98
CA MET A 72 8.56 -1.00 8.88
C MET A 72 8.16 0.49 8.90
N VAL A 73 7.50 0.96 9.97
CA VAL A 73 6.95 2.33 10.07
C VAL A 73 7.98 3.41 9.77
N GLU A 74 9.21 3.29 10.26
CA GLU A 74 10.23 4.30 10.00
C GLU A 74 10.63 4.38 8.53
N ALA A 75 10.71 3.23 7.84
CA ALA A 75 11.04 3.20 6.41
C ALA A 75 9.94 3.85 5.57
N VAL A 76 8.68 3.60 5.93
CA VAL A 76 7.50 4.23 5.32
C VAL A 76 7.52 5.75 5.55
N ASP A 77 7.75 6.20 6.79
CA ASP A 77 7.72 7.61 7.15
C ASP A 77 8.90 8.40 6.57
N ARG A 78 10.09 7.80 6.44
CA ARG A 78 11.27 8.43 5.80
C ARG A 78 11.00 8.92 4.38
N ILE A 79 10.10 8.26 3.65
CA ILE A 79 9.70 8.67 2.30
C ILE A 79 8.35 9.40 2.26
N ALA A 80 7.69 9.59 3.40
CA ALA A 80 6.59 10.52 3.51
C ALA A 80 7.06 11.93 3.15
N MET A 81 6.16 12.76 2.62
CA MET A 81 6.48 14.13 2.19
C MET A 81 7.62 14.18 1.14
N THR A 82 7.77 13.14 0.32
CA THR A 82 8.69 13.15 -0.82
C THR A 82 7.95 12.94 -2.13
N THR A 83 8.57 13.32 -3.25
CA THR A 83 8.01 13.10 -4.58
C THR A 83 9.10 12.70 -5.57
N GLY A 84 8.76 11.79 -6.50
CA GLY A 84 9.61 11.44 -7.64
C GLY A 84 9.56 12.48 -8.78
N ARG A 85 8.72 13.52 -8.65
CA ARG A 85 8.63 14.63 -9.61
C ARG A 85 9.67 15.70 -9.28
N ARG A 86 10.51 16.06 -10.26
CA ARG A 86 11.51 17.13 -10.11
C ARG A 86 10.88 18.51 -9.95
N ASP A 87 9.79 18.75 -10.67
CA ASP A 87 8.97 19.96 -10.62
C ASP A 87 8.00 19.89 -9.43
N VAL A 88 8.50 20.09 -8.21
CA VAL A 88 7.65 20.10 -7.01
C VAL A 88 6.76 21.36 -7.03
N PRO A 89 5.43 21.24 -7.10
CA PRO A 89 4.55 22.41 -7.10
C PRO A 89 4.71 23.22 -5.80
N GLU A 90 4.68 24.55 -5.88
CA GLU A 90 4.87 25.45 -4.72
C GLU A 90 3.98 25.07 -3.52
N ARG A 91 2.71 24.77 -3.77
CA ARG A 91 1.78 24.32 -2.71
C ARG A 91 2.28 23.08 -1.95
N LYS A 92 2.88 22.12 -2.67
CA LYS A 92 3.46 20.90 -2.06
C LYS A 92 4.76 21.24 -1.33
N ALA A 93 5.62 22.06 -1.94
CA ALA A 93 6.86 22.50 -1.31
C ALA A 93 6.59 23.27 0.01
N ALA A 94 5.60 24.15 0.04
CA ALA A 94 5.14 24.86 1.23
C ALA A 94 4.58 23.93 2.32
N GLN A 95 4.04 22.76 1.92
CA GLN A 95 3.62 21.71 2.85
C GLN A 95 4.81 20.88 3.38
N GLY A 96 6.01 21.03 2.80
CA GLY A 96 7.22 20.29 3.17
C GLY A 96 7.64 19.20 2.18
N TYR A 97 6.96 19.06 1.03
CA TYR A 97 7.38 18.07 0.03
C TYR A 97 8.70 18.44 -0.62
N ARG A 98 9.58 17.44 -0.77
CA ARG A 98 10.85 17.58 -1.53
C ARG A 98 11.01 16.50 -2.59
N TYR A 99 11.76 16.83 -3.64
CA TYR A 99 12.13 15.87 -4.66
C TYR A 99 13.14 14.85 -4.12
N VAL A 100 12.91 13.58 -4.43
CA VAL A 100 13.84 12.47 -4.17
C VAL A 100 13.81 11.54 -5.37
N ALA A 101 14.95 11.38 -6.03
CA ALA A 101 15.09 10.51 -7.20
C ALA A 101 15.00 9.03 -6.81
N ASP A 102 15.75 8.64 -5.79
CA ASP A 102 15.83 7.27 -5.29
C ASP A 102 15.18 7.17 -3.91
N LYS A 103 13.92 6.74 -3.90
CA LYS A 103 13.13 6.56 -2.68
C LYS A 103 13.33 5.20 -2.04
N PHE A 104 13.85 4.20 -2.76
CA PHE A 104 14.24 2.93 -2.15
C PHE A 104 15.43 3.15 -1.21
N ALA A 105 16.48 3.82 -1.70
CA ALA A 105 17.63 4.16 -0.88
C ALA A 105 17.27 5.06 0.30
N LEU A 106 16.42 6.08 0.11
CA LEU A 106 15.97 6.95 1.22
C LEU A 106 15.18 6.19 2.29
N ALA A 107 14.34 5.22 1.88
CA ALA A 107 13.61 4.38 2.83
C ALA A 107 14.53 3.37 3.53
N GLY A 108 15.70 3.07 2.97
CA GLY A 108 16.54 1.94 3.41
C GLY A 108 15.91 0.60 3.04
N LEU A 109 15.26 0.53 1.88
CA LEU A 109 14.57 -0.65 1.37
C LEU A 109 15.23 -1.15 0.08
N THR A 110 15.12 -2.45 -0.18
CA THR A 110 15.83 -3.11 -1.26
C THR A 110 14.90 -3.43 -2.43
N GLU A 111 15.33 -3.09 -3.65
CA GLU A 111 14.66 -3.53 -4.87
C GLU A 111 14.83 -5.05 -5.05
N GLN A 112 13.71 -5.76 -5.19
CA GLN A 112 13.67 -7.18 -5.56
C GLN A 112 13.01 -7.32 -6.93
N ALA A 113 13.57 -8.13 -7.83
CA ALA A 113 12.97 -8.36 -9.14
C ALA A 113 11.57 -8.99 -9.01
N SER A 114 10.65 -8.51 -9.85
CA SER A 114 9.31 -9.07 -10.05
C SER A 114 9.35 -10.15 -11.12
N ASP A 115 8.39 -11.08 -11.08
CA ASP A 115 8.33 -12.20 -12.02
C ASP A 115 7.50 -11.90 -13.28
N MET A 116 6.47 -11.08 -13.14
CA MET A 116 5.39 -10.85 -14.12
C MET A 116 5.32 -9.40 -14.60
N VAL A 117 5.90 -8.44 -13.86
CA VAL A 117 5.83 -7.00 -14.16
C VAL A 117 7.20 -6.34 -14.08
N SER A 118 7.35 -5.17 -14.69
CA SER A 118 8.63 -4.44 -14.71
C SER A 118 9.01 -3.73 -13.40
N PRO A 119 8.10 -3.14 -12.58
CA PRO A 119 8.48 -2.49 -11.32
C PRO A 119 8.98 -3.50 -10.29
N PRO A 120 9.97 -3.15 -9.45
CA PRO A 120 10.52 -4.09 -8.47
C PRO A 120 9.60 -4.24 -7.26
N ARG A 121 9.65 -5.40 -6.59
CA ARG A 121 9.08 -5.60 -5.26
C ARG A 121 9.99 -4.97 -4.19
N VAL A 122 9.46 -4.77 -2.99
CA VAL A 122 10.22 -4.33 -1.81
C VAL A 122 10.59 -5.56 -1.01
N ALA A 123 11.87 -5.94 -1.00
CA ALA A 123 12.33 -7.21 -0.44
C ALA A 123 11.90 -7.43 1.02
N GLU A 124 11.83 -6.35 1.79
CA GLU A 124 11.50 -6.36 3.22
C GLU A 124 9.98 -6.44 3.49
N CYS A 125 9.13 -6.19 2.48
CA CYS A 125 7.68 -6.30 2.66
C CYS A 125 7.25 -7.77 2.64
N PRO A 126 6.55 -8.26 3.68
CA PRO A 126 6.19 -9.66 3.80
C PRO A 126 5.05 -10.09 2.87
N ILE A 127 4.27 -9.15 2.33
CA ILE A 127 3.25 -9.44 1.31
C ILE A 127 3.44 -8.48 0.15
N GLN A 128 3.54 -9.01 -1.07
CA GLN A 128 3.79 -8.25 -2.29
C GLN A 128 2.85 -8.75 -3.38
N MET A 129 2.24 -7.84 -4.14
CA MET A 129 1.32 -8.17 -5.23
C MET A 129 1.78 -7.50 -6.51
N GLU A 130 2.13 -8.29 -7.51
CA GLU A 130 2.44 -7.83 -8.86
C GLU A 130 1.15 -7.60 -9.63
N CYS A 131 0.97 -6.40 -10.18
CA CYS A 131 -0.32 -5.95 -10.70
C CYS A 131 -0.22 -5.31 -12.07
N ARG A 132 -1.27 -5.51 -12.89
CA ARG A 132 -1.52 -4.69 -14.08
C ARG A 132 -2.64 -3.69 -13.84
N VAL A 133 -2.54 -2.52 -14.44
CA VAL A 133 -3.61 -1.52 -14.45
C VAL A 133 -4.61 -1.85 -15.55
N LEU A 134 -5.87 -2.04 -15.17
CA LEU A 134 -6.97 -2.31 -16.10
C LEU A 134 -7.66 -1.02 -16.53
N ALA A 135 -8.01 -0.16 -15.56
CA ALA A 135 -8.75 1.06 -15.81
C ALA A 135 -8.32 2.18 -14.85
N HIS A 136 -8.62 3.42 -15.24
CA HIS A 136 -8.56 4.55 -14.34
C HIS A 136 -9.78 5.43 -14.54
N HIS A 137 -10.27 6.00 -13.46
CA HIS A 137 -11.41 6.91 -13.44
C HIS A 137 -11.01 8.18 -12.69
N PRO A 138 -11.15 9.37 -13.31
CA PRO A 138 -10.93 10.63 -12.61
C PRO A 138 -11.87 10.77 -11.41
N VAL A 139 -11.34 11.28 -10.31
CA VAL A 139 -12.12 11.69 -9.13
C VAL A 139 -11.88 13.19 -8.95
N GLU A 140 -12.85 13.97 -9.40
CA GLU A 140 -12.76 15.43 -9.48
C GLU A 140 -13.84 16.11 -8.64
N GLY A 141 -13.46 17.20 -8.00
CA GLY A 141 -14.35 18.07 -7.24
C GLY A 141 -13.60 19.34 -6.82
N PRO A 142 -14.28 20.32 -6.20
CA PRO A 142 -13.69 21.63 -5.90
C PRO A 142 -12.37 21.55 -5.11
N SER A 143 -12.19 20.52 -4.28
CA SER A 143 -11.02 20.30 -3.43
C SER A 143 -10.23 19.04 -3.78
N VAL A 144 -10.64 18.25 -4.78
CA VAL A 144 -10.03 16.96 -5.10
C VAL A 144 -9.69 16.85 -6.59
N ARG A 145 -8.45 16.44 -6.85
CA ARG A 145 -7.97 16.05 -8.17
C ARG A 145 -7.19 14.75 -8.02
N ALA A 146 -7.89 13.64 -8.19
CA ALA A 146 -7.38 12.30 -7.96
C ALA A 146 -7.79 11.35 -9.11
N ALA A 147 -7.28 10.12 -9.06
CA ALA A 147 -7.70 9.02 -9.91
C ALA A 147 -8.00 7.81 -9.04
N ALA A 148 -9.11 7.13 -9.34
CA ALA A 148 -9.35 5.76 -8.90
C ALA A 148 -8.75 4.82 -9.96
N ILE A 149 -7.71 4.08 -9.60
CA ILE A 149 -7.00 3.20 -10.52
C ILE A 149 -7.33 1.76 -10.16
N HIS A 150 -7.98 1.06 -11.08
CA HIS A 150 -8.30 -0.37 -10.97
C HIS A 150 -7.12 -1.19 -11.47
N VAL A 151 -6.64 -2.07 -10.61
CA VAL A 151 -5.57 -3.03 -10.92
C VAL A 151 -6.05 -4.46 -10.70
N GLU A 152 -5.50 -5.38 -11.49
CA GLU A 152 -5.62 -6.82 -11.32
C GLU A 152 -4.30 -7.36 -10.76
N VAL A 153 -4.40 -8.19 -9.73
CA VAL A 153 -3.29 -8.92 -9.13
C VAL A 153 -2.98 -10.14 -9.99
N LEU A 154 -1.75 -10.19 -10.53
CA LEU A 154 -1.26 -11.28 -11.37
C LEU A 154 -0.55 -12.35 -10.55
N ARG A 155 0.15 -11.93 -9.49
CA ARG A 155 0.89 -12.81 -8.58
C ARG A 155 1.00 -12.19 -7.20
N THR A 156 0.84 -13.02 -6.18
CA THR A 156 1.05 -12.63 -4.78
C THR A 156 2.23 -13.43 -4.23
N HIS A 157 3.14 -12.73 -3.57
CA HIS A 157 4.23 -13.29 -2.78
C HIS A 157 3.93 -13.03 -1.31
N VAL A 158 4.02 -14.07 -0.49
CA VAL A 158 3.80 -13.99 0.95
C VAL A 158 5.02 -14.64 1.61
N GLU A 159 5.55 -14.00 2.64
CA GLU A 159 6.60 -14.57 3.48
C GLU A 159 6.15 -15.92 4.03
N GLU A 160 6.99 -16.94 3.91
CA GLU A 160 6.63 -18.33 4.26
C GLU A 160 6.14 -18.46 5.70
N SER A 161 6.73 -17.68 6.62
CA SER A 161 6.36 -17.62 8.05
C SER A 161 4.91 -17.17 8.29
N LEU A 162 4.31 -16.45 7.34
CA LEU A 162 2.93 -15.96 7.40
C LEU A 162 1.94 -16.89 6.70
N VAL A 163 2.38 -17.92 5.98
CA VAL A 163 1.47 -18.88 5.34
C VAL A 163 1.18 -20.02 6.31
N ILE A 164 -0.11 -20.26 6.59
CA ILE A 164 -0.51 -21.37 7.45
C ILE A 164 -0.09 -22.69 6.76
N PRO A 165 0.73 -23.55 7.41
CA PRO A 165 1.34 -24.71 6.77
C PRO A 165 0.33 -25.63 6.07
N GLY A 166 0.64 -26.01 4.83
CA GLY A 166 -0.21 -26.90 4.02
C GLY A 166 -1.45 -26.24 3.43
N THR A 167 -1.57 -24.91 3.50
CA THR A 167 -2.74 -24.16 3.02
C THR A 167 -2.35 -22.97 2.13
N HIS A 168 -3.35 -22.22 1.67
CA HIS A 168 -3.20 -20.94 0.97
C HIS A 168 -3.65 -19.74 1.81
N HIS A 169 -3.80 -19.92 3.12
CA HIS A 169 -4.26 -18.88 4.03
C HIS A 169 -3.07 -18.16 4.67
N VAL A 170 -3.16 -16.83 4.73
CA VAL A 170 -2.28 -16.01 5.55
C VAL A 170 -2.72 -16.13 7.01
N ASP A 171 -1.77 -16.31 7.92
CA ASP A 171 -1.99 -16.30 9.36
C ASP A 171 -2.44 -14.89 9.80
N PRO A 172 -3.70 -14.72 10.24
CA PRO A 172 -4.20 -13.40 10.65
C PRO A 172 -3.62 -12.91 11.98
N LEU A 173 -2.97 -13.78 12.77
CA LEU A 173 -2.33 -13.41 14.03
C LEU A 173 -0.86 -13.03 13.83
N GLY A 174 -0.13 -13.76 12.98
CA GLY A 174 1.24 -13.43 12.60
C GLY A 174 1.34 -12.20 11.69
N TRP A 175 0.33 -11.95 10.85
CA TRP A 175 0.31 -10.77 9.98
C TRP A 175 -0.07 -9.49 10.76
N ASP A 176 0.93 -8.64 11.02
CA ASP A 176 0.74 -7.33 11.63
C ASP A 176 0.91 -6.18 10.62
N PRO A 177 -0.18 -5.73 9.97
CA PRO A 177 -0.12 -4.66 8.97
C PRO A 177 0.13 -3.29 9.60
N LEU A 178 0.91 -2.44 8.91
CA LEU A 178 0.94 -1.01 9.23
C LEU A 178 -0.38 -0.35 8.80
N ILE A 179 -1.09 0.25 9.76
CA ILE A 179 -2.38 0.93 9.52
C ILE A 179 -2.21 2.44 9.62
N MET A 180 -2.73 3.18 8.64
CA MET A 180 -2.87 4.64 8.68
C MET A 180 -4.27 5.02 9.18
N LYS A 181 -4.36 5.73 10.30
CA LYS A 181 -5.63 6.19 10.89
C LYS A 181 -5.45 7.63 11.38
N PHE A 182 -6.19 8.56 10.78
CA PHE A 182 -6.14 10.00 11.04
C PHE A 182 -4.72 10.60 11.01
N CYS A 183 -3.93 10.23 10.00
CA CYS A 183 -2.54 10.66 9.81
C CYS A 183 -1.54 10.14 10.86
N GLU A 184 -1.95 9.14 11.65
CA GLU A 184 -1.10 8.44 12.61
C GLU A 184 -0.96 6.97 12.19
N PHE A 185 0.17 6.37 12.55
CA PHE A 185 0.49 4.96 12.28
C PHE A 185 0.09 4.06 13.45
N PHE A 186 -0.47 2.89 13.14
CA PHE A 186 -0.89 1.87 14.10
C PHE A 186 -0.40 0.48 13.67
N GLY A 187 -0.16 -0.38 14.65
CA GLY A 187 0.19 -1.80 14.50
C GLY A 187 -0.06 -2.55 15.82
N GLY A 188 0.29 -3.83 15.88
CA GLY A 188 0.09 -4.68 17.05
C GLY A 188 -1.37 -5.09 17.25
N GLY A 189 -2.11 -5.33 16.17
CA GLY A 189 -3.53 -5.66 16.22
C GLY A 189 -3.83 -6.94 17.00
N GLU A 190 -4.77 -6.89 17.93
CA GLU A 190 -5.27 -8.07 18.65
C GLU A 190 -6.55 -8.61 18.02
N ASN A 191 -6.72 -9.93 18.03
CA ASN A 191 -7.99 -10.55 17.66
C ASN A 191 -9.01 -10.32 18.78
N VAL A 192 -9.91 -9.37 18.55
CA VAL A 192 -10.94 -8.99 19.53
C VAL A 192 -12.17 -9.92 19.52
N HIS A 193 -12.40 -10.66 18.44
CA HIS A 193 -13.56 -11.54 18.30
C HIS A 193 -13.45 -12.48 17.09
N PRO A 194 -13.81 -13.78 17.20
CA PRO A 194 -13.93 -14.68 16.06
C PRO A 194 -14.97 -14.23 15.03
N SER A 195 -14.66 -14.32 13.74
CA SER A 195 -15.58 -13.88 12.68
C SER A 195 -16.41 -15.02 12.11
N ARG A 196 -17.71 -14.80 11.86
CA ARG A 196 -18.53 -15.73 11.05
C ARG A 196 -18.00 -15.89 9.62
N LEU A 197 -17.25 -14.91 9.10
CA LEU A 197 -16.56 -15.09 7.82
C LEU A 197 -15.46 -16.13 7.93
N ALA A 198 -14.75 -16.21 9.07
CA ALA A 198 -13.73 -17.24 9.26
C ALA A 198 -14.33 -18.65 9.19
N GLU A 199 -15.53 -18.85 9.78
CA GLU A 199 -16.30 -20.10 9.64
C GLU A 199 -16.67 -20.37 8.18
N GLY A 200 -17.21 -19.37 7.48
CA GLY A 200 -17.63 -19.49 6.08
C GLY A 200 -16.47 -19.83 5.13
N TRP A 201 -15.29 -19.26 5.38
CA TRP A 201 -14.06 -19.54 4.62
C TRP A 201 -13.32 -20.78 5.14
N LYS A 202 -13.80 -21.43 6.21
CA LYS A 202 -13.14 -22.56 6.87
C LYS A 202 -11.68 -22.23 7.21
N MET A 203 -11.45 -21.04 7.76
CA MET A 203 -10.12 -20.58 8.13
C MET A 203 -9.49 -21.60 9.09
N PRO A 204 -8.27 -22.08 8.79
CA PRO A 204 -7.53 -22.89 9.73
C PRO A 204 -7.12 -21.97 10.88
N HIS A 205 -7.78 -22.14 12.02
CA HIS A 205 -7.35 -21.45 13.23
C HIS A 205 -6.11 -22.17 13.75
N LEU A 206 -5.04 -21.43 14.02
CA LEU A 206 -3.94 -21.96 14.81
C LEU A 206 -4.54 -22.26 16.19
N ASP A 207 -4.69 -23.55 16.51
CA ASP A 207 -4.98 -23.95 17.88
C ASP A 207 -3.89 -23.30 18.74
N ALA A 208 -4.28 -22.41 19.65
CA ALA A 208 -3.36 -21.88 20.62
C ALA A 208 -2.77 -23.10 21.33
N ALA A 209 -1.48 -23.38 21.10
CA ALA A 209 -0.81 -24.44 21.82
C ALA A 209 -1.08 -24.21 23.31
N PRO A 210 -1.54 -25.21 24.07
CA PRO A 210 -1.79 -25.02 25.48
C PRO A 210 -0.47 -24.57 26.12
N SER A 211 -0.51 -23.41 26.75
CA SER A 211 0.54 -22.88 27.63
C SER A 211 0.93 -23.89 28.71
#